data_AF-A0A4Q2DPW3-F1
#
_entry.id   AF-A0A4Q2DPW3-F1
#
_cell.length_a   1.000
_cell.length_b   1.000
_cell.length_c   1.000
_cell.angle_alpha   90.00
_cell.angle_beta   90.00
_cell.angle_gamma   90.00
#
_symmetry.space_group_name_H-M   'P 1'
#
loop_
_entity.id
_entity.type
_entity.pdbx_description
1 polymer ?
#
loop_
_entity_poly.entity_id
_entity_poly.type
_entity_poly.pdbx_seq_one_letter_code
_entity_poly.pdbx_strand_id
1 'polypeptide(L)'
;MGSFIRVQIEHCYFSGFQNKDVAFYHKDSKSLIQADLLMNLPPTEQYSKAQSTPILSALSRFNPKSWAHPHMVWALGVDKDAMRRDARRVSDWDFKRIIPCHGDVIENDAKTAWDTVYRKFLD
;
A
#
# COMPACT_ATOMS: atom_id res chain seq x y z
N MET A 1 -19.56 -28.26 18.44
CA MET A 1 -18.41 -27.34 18.37
C MET A 1 -18.70 -26.36 17.23
N GLY A 2 -19.18 -25.15 17.54
CA GLY A 2 -19.57 -24.19 16.50
C GLY A 2 -18.35 -23.69 15.74
N SER A 3 -18.36 -23.82 14.42
CA SER A 3 -17.38 -23.14 13.55
C SER A 3 -17.64 -21.64 13.66
N PHE A 4 -16.82 -20.93 14.42
CA PHE A 4 -16.81 -19.47 14.37
C PHE A 4 -16.23 -19.09 13.02
N ILE A 5 -17.05 -18.50 12.14
CA ILE A 5 -16.58 -17.90 10.90
C ILE A 5 -15.63 -16.76 11.30
N ARG A 6 -14.33 -17.01 11.23
CA ARG A 6 -13.32 -15.96 11.42
C ARG A 6 -13.32 -15.12 10.15
N VAL A 7 -13.58 -13.83 10.29
CA VAL A 7 -13.35 -12.88 9.20
C VAL A 7 -11.85 -12.83 8.93
N GLN A 8 -11.42 -13.49 7.87
CA GLN A 8 -10.01 -13.61 7.48
C GLN A 8 -9.48 -12.37 6.73
N ILE A 9 -10.38 -11.57 6.14
CA ILE A 9 -10.02 -10.39 5.35
C ILE A 9 -10.69 -9.15 5.97
N GLU A 10 -9.88 -8.18 6.39
CA GLU A 10 -10.34 -6.82 6.67
C GLU A 10 -10.16 -5.92 5.45
N HIS A 11 -10.90 -4.82 5.40
CA HIS A 11 -10.72 -3.81 4.36
C HIS A 11 -10.82 -2.39 4.91
N CYS A 12 -10.28 -1.45 4.15
CA CYS A 12 -10.36 -0.02 4.40
C CYS A 12 -10.52 0.69 3.05
N TYR A 13 -11.66 1.34 2.85
CA TYR A 13 -11.94 2.15 1.66
C TYR A 13 -11.40 3.56 1.88
N PHE A 14 -10.47 4.00 1.04
CA PHE A 14 -9.87 5.33 1.13
C PHE A 14 -10.76 6.36 0.40
N SER A 15 -11.85 6.76 1.06
CA SER A 15 -12.82 7.70 0.48
C SER A 15 -12.21 9.07 0.14
N GLY A 16 -11.14 9.44 0.85
CA GLY A 16 -10.40 10.68 0.64
C GLY A 16 -9.26 10.62 -0.37
N PHE A 17 -8.99 9.45 -0.96
CA PHE A 17 -7.98 9.30 -2.01
C PHE A 17 -8.60 9.52 -3.38
N GLN A 18 -7.89 10.17 -4.30
CA GLN A 18 -8.39 10.50 -5.64
C GLN A 18 -8.90 9.29 -6.41
N ASN A 19 -8.18 8.16 -6.33
CA ASN A 19 -8.57 6.92 -7.01
C ASN A 19 -9.61 6.11 -6.22
N LYS A 20 -9.90 6.49 -4.97
CA LYS A 20 -10.85 5.80 -4.09
C LYS A 20 -10.52 4.31 -3.91
N ASP A 21 -9.25 4.01 -3.72
CA ASP A 21 -8.76 2.64 -3.59
C ASP A 21 -9.21 1.96 -2.29
N VAL A 22 -9.08 0.63 -2.28
CA VAL A 22 -9.35 -0.21 -1.11
C VAL A 22 -8.06 -0.93 -0.71
N ALA A 23 -7.70 -0.83 0.57
CA ALA A 23 -6.71 -1.68 1.18
C ALA A 23 -7.38 -2.92 1.77
N PHE A 24 -6.85 -4.11 1.49
CA PHE A 24 -7.30 -5.38 2.05
C PHE A 24 -6.22 -5.99 2.93
N TYR A 25 -6.59 -6.47 4.11
CA TYR A 25 -5.68 -7.14 5.02
C TYR A 25 -6.12 -8.59 5.23
N HIS A 26 -5.31 -9.52 4.70
CA HIS A 26 -5.49 -10.94 4.93
C HIS A 26 -4.72 -11.36 6.20
N LYS A 27 -5.45 -11.69 7.27
CA LYS A 27 -4.89 -11.90 8.62
C LYS A 27 -3.94 -13.08 8.69
N ASP A 28 -4.30 -14.20 8.05
CA ASP A 28 -3.56 -15.46 8.21
C ASP A 28 -2.18 -15.38 7.57
N SER A 29 -2.06 -14.76 6.39
CA SER A 29 -0.75 -14.52 5.74
C SER A 29 -0.09 -13.21 6.16
N LYS A 30 -0.77 -12.40 6.98
CA LYS A 30 -0.37 -11.04 7.35
C LYS A 30 -0.03 -10.16 6.15
N SER A 31 -0.82 -10.25 5.07
CA SER A 31 -0.59 -9.50 3.83
C SER A 31 -1.51 -8.31 3.72
N LEU A 32 -0.93 -7.13 3.48
CA LEU A 32 -1.65 -5.97 2.99
C LEU A 32 -1.66 -6.01 1.45
N ILE A 33 -2.83 -6.05 0.84
CA ILE A 33 -3.02 -5.99 -0.61
C ILE A 33 -3.68 -4.65 -0.92
N GLN A 34 -3.09 -3.88 -1.82
CA GLN A 34 -3.58 -2.55 -2.16
C GLN A 34 -3.23 -2.19 -3.60
N ALA A 35 -3.98 -1.25 -4.17
CA ALA A 35 -3.78 -0.79 -5.53
C ALA A 35 -2.66 0.26 -5.62
N ASP A 36 -3.03 1.55 -5.64
CA ASP A 36 -2.14 2.69 -5.88
C ASP A 36 -1.82 3.49 -4.61
N LEU A 37 -2.21 2.96 -3.45
CA LEU A 37 -1.96 3.57 -2.13
C LEU A 37 -0.46 3.59 -1.79
N LEU A 38 0.32 2.65 -2.33
CA LEU A 38 1.77 2.61 -2.20
C LEU A 38 2.41 1.92 -3.41
N MET A 39 3.51 2.50 -3.93
CA MET A 39 4.30 1.91 -5.02
C MET A 39 5.65 1.36 -4.54
N ASN A 40 6.17 0.31 -5.18
CA ASN A 40 7.48 -0.27 -4.86
C ASN A 40 8.31 -0.63 -6.10
N LEU A 41 8.63 0.36 -6.93
CA LEU A 41 9.40 0.15 -8.16
C LEU A 41 10.91 -0.05 -7.87
N PRO A 42 11.66 -0.79 -8.73
CA PRO A 42 11.24 -1.36 -10.02
C PRO A 42 10.38 -2.63 -9.87
N PRO A 43 9.60 -3.00 -10.90
CA PRO A 43 8.69 -4.15 -10.88
C PRO A 43 9.38 -5.41 -11.44
N THR A 44 10.54 -5.76 -10.88
CA THR A 44 11.39 -6.85 -11.40
C THR A 44 10.75 -8.22 -11.24
N GLU A 45 10.21 -8.52 -10.05
CA GLU A 45 9.41 -9.73 -9.80
C GLU A 45 8.10 -9.69 -10.60
N GLN A 46 7.38 -8.57 -10.54
CA GLN A 46 6.05 -8.40 -11.15
C GLN A 46 6.06 -8.71 -12.66
N TYR A 47 7.12 -8.31 -13.38
CA TYR A 47 7.27 -8.56 -14.82
C TYR A 47 8.36 -9.58 -15.16
N SER A 48 8.78 -10.43 -14.20
CA SER A 48 9.84 -11.44 -14.41
C SER A 48 9.57 -12.43 -15.57
N LYS A 49 8.31 -12.57 -15.98
CA LYS A 49 7.88 -13.44 -17.10
C LYS A 49 7.44 -12.66 -18.35
N ALA A 50 7.57 -11.34 -18.35
CA ALA A 50 7.23 -10.49 -19.49
C ALA A 50 8.47 -10.17 -20.33
N GLN A 51 8.28 -9.94 -21.63
CA GLN A 51 9.38 -9.54 -22.53
C GLN A 51 9.77 -8.06 -22.39
N SER A 52 8.90 -7.25 -21.82
CA SER A 52 9.13 -5.83 -21.56
C SER A 52 8.34 -5.38 -20.32
N THR A 53 8.76 -4.25 -19.73
CA THR A 53 8.03 -3.58 -18.65
C THR A 53 7.38 -2.32 -19.20
N PRO A 54 6.09 -2.05 -18.88
CA PRO A 54 5.41 -0.83 -19.30
C PRO A 54 5.84 0.41 -18.49
N ILE A 55 6.77 0.26 -17.53
CA ILE A 55 7.19 1.35 -16.66
C ILE A 55 8.22 2.24 -17.37
N LEU A 56 7.92 3.54 -17.40
CA LEU A 56 8.86 4.57 -17.87
C LEU A 56 10.13 4.54 -17.00
N SER A 57 11.31 4.50 -17.64
CA SER A 57 12.60 4.37 -16.95
C SER A 57 12.82 5.43 -15.86
N ALA A 58 12.30 6.65 -16.04
CA ALA A 58 12.35 7.74 -15.07
C ALA A 58 11.64 7.43 -13.74
N LEU A 59 10.64 6.54 -13.73
CA LEU A 59 9.90 6.11 -12.54
C LEU A 59 10.45 4.82 -11.93
N SER A 60 11.42 4.17 -12.56
CA SER A 60 11.94 2.85 -12.16
C SER A 60 12.45 2.77 -10.72
N ARG A 61 12.76 3.90 -10.06
CA ARG A 61 13.26 3.98 -8.69
C ARG A 61 12.25 4.55 -7.69
N PHE A 62 10.99 4.67 -8.08
CA PHE A 62 9.93 5.22 -7.23
C PHE A 62 9.39 4.16 -6.27
N ASN A 63 9.76 4.26 -5.00
CA ASN A 63 9.47 3.26 -3.95
C ASN A 63 9.22 3.96 -2.60
N PRO A 64 8.95 3.22 -1.50
CA PRO A 64 8.63 3.83 -0.20
C PRO A 64 9.71 4.76 0.36
N LYS A 65 10.98 4.57 -0.04
CA LYS A 65 12.11 5.40 0.42
C LYS A 65 12.27 6.67 -0.42
N SER A 66 11.56 6.80 -1.54
CA SER A 66 11.64 7.98 -2.39
C SER A 66 11.09 9.20 -1.67
N TRP A 67 11.87 10.28 -1.64
CA TRP A 67 11.47 11.55 -1.01
C TRP A 67 10.13 12.09 -1.54
N ALA A 68 9.84 11.88 -2.84
CA ALA A 68 8.62 12.34 -3.47
C ALA A 68 7.36 11.54 -3.09
N HIS A 69 7.49 10.34 -2.54
CA HIS A 69 6.35 9.44 -2.34
C HIS A 69 5.34 9.96 -1.31
N PRO A 70 5.75 10.48 -0.13
CA PRO A 70 4.82 11.13 0.79
C PRO A 70 4.13 12.36 0.19
N HIS A 71 4.81 13.09 -0.69
CA HIS A 71 4.23 14.26 -1.37
C HIS A 71 3.19 13.84 -2.41
N MET A 72 3.42 12.74 -3.12
CA MET A 72 2.48 12.16 -4.07
C MET A 72 1.19 11.74 -3.36
N VAL A 73 1.28 10.89 -2.33
CA VAL A 73 0.07 10.44 -1.60
C VAL A 73 -0.63 11.60 -0.89
N TRP A 74 0.12 12.60 -0.43
CA TRP A 74 -0.47 13.83 0.09
C TRP A 74 -1.25 14.58 -0.98
N ALA A 75 -0.71 14.75 -2.19
CA ALA A 75 -1.38 15.45 -3.28
C ALA A 75 -2.65 14.70 -3.74
N LEU A 76 -2.58 13.37 -3.85
CA LEU A 76 -3.68 12.50 -4.26
C LEU A 76 -4.74 12.31 -3.17
N GLY A 77 -4.41 12.54 -1.90
CA GLY A 77 -5.37 12.53 -0.80
C GLY A 77 -6.23 13.79 -0.79
N VAL A 78 -7.26 13.88 -1.62
CA VAL A 78 -8.12 15.08 -1.78
C VAL A 78 -8.85 15.49 -0.50
N ASP A 79 -9.23 14.54 0.36
CA ASP A 79 -9.77 14.80 1.70
C ASP A 79 -8.76 14.35 2.76
N LYS A 80 -8.12 15.32 3.43
CA LYS A 80 -7.03 15.02 4.37
C LYS A 80 -7.51 14.30 5.62
N ASP A 81 -8.72 14.57 6.10
CA ASP A 81 -9.20 13.99 7.35
C ASP A 81 -9.64 12.54 7.13
N ALA A 82 -10.29 12.24 6.01
CA ALA A 82 -10.53 10.87 5.59
C ALA A 82 -9.20 10.10 5.42
N MET A 83 -8.20 10.71 4.77
CA MET A 83 -6.88 10.09 4.59
C MET A 83 -6.17 9.80 5.92
N ARG A 84 -6.20 10.71 6.90
CA ARG A 84 -5.64 10.45 8.25
C ARG A 84 -6.31 9.26 8.92
N ARG A 85 -7.64 9.23 8.94
CA ARG A 85 -8.43 8.13 9.51
C ARG A 85 -8.06 6.80 8.86
N ASP A 86 -8.03 6.76 7.54
CA ASP A 86 -7.87 5.53 6.77
C ASP A 86 -6.41 5.04 6.80
N ALA A 87 -5.43 5.95 6.70
CA ALA A 87 -4.01 5.63 6.83
C ALA A 87 -3.66 5.10 8.22
N ARG A 88 -4.24 5.69 9.28
CA ARG A 88 -4.07 5.22 10.67
C ARG A 88 -4.69 3.84 10.87
N ARG A 89 -5.92 3.63 10.37
CA ARG A 89 -6.59 2.32 10.42
C ARG A 89 -5.75 1.21 9.79
N VAL A 90 -5.20 1.44 8.60
CA VAL A 90 -4.29 0.47 7.96
C VAL A 90 -3.01 0.32 8.78
N SER A 91 -2.42 1.42 9.25
CA SER A 91 -1.24 1.40 10.12
C SER A 91 -1.47 0.70 11.48
N ASP A 92 -2.71 0.44 11.90
CA ASP A 92 -3.00 -0.37 13.11
C ASP A 92 -3.10 -1.87 12.85
N TRP A 93 -3.21 -2.31 11.59
CA TRP A 93 -3.19 -3.73 11.23
C TRP A 93 -1.80 -4.35 11.41
N ASP A 94 -1.76 -5.64 11.79
CA ASP A 94 -0.54 -6.43 11.97
C ASP A 94 -0.08 -7.12 10.66
N PHE A 95 0.02 -6.36 9.57
CA PHE A 95 0.60 -6.86 8.33
C PHE A 95 2.14 -6.89 8.39
N LYS A 96 2.74 -7.87 7.72
CA LYS A 96 4.19 -8.07 7.63
C LYS A 96 4.72 -7.93 6.20
N ARG A 97 3.84 -8.01 5.20
CA ARG A 97 4.16 -7.79 3.79
C ARG A 97 3.13 -6.89 3.11
N ILE A 98 3.54 -6.21 2.03
CA ILE A 98 2.66 -5.41 1.16
C ILE A 98 2.75 -5.95 -0.27
N ILE A 99 1.60 -6.16 -0.88
CA ILE A 99 1.44 -6.53 -2.30
C ILE A 99 0.82 -5.32 -3.01
N PRO A 100 1.63 -4.49 -3.71
CA PRO A 100 1.15 -3.32 -4.46
C PRO A 100 0.65 -3.66 -5.86
N CYS A 101 -0.07 -2.74 -6.52
CA CYS A 101 -0.38 -2.86 -7.96
C CYS A 101 0.83 -2.54 -8.84
N HIS A 102 1.68 -1.60 -8.40
CA HIS A 102 2.90 -1.21 -9.11
C HIS A 102 4.14 -1.46 -8.27
N GLY A 103 4.97 -2.39 -8.73
CA GLY A 103 6.24 -2.74 -8.11
C GLY A 103 6.27 -4.13 -7.52
N ASP A 104 7.42 -4.46 -6.95
CA ASP A 104 7.64 -5.76 -6.34
C ASP A 104 7.00 -5.84 -4.95
N VAL A 105 6.77 -7.07 -4.50
CA VAL A 105 6.27 -7.31 -3.15
C VAL A 105 7.26 -6.79 -2.11
N ILE A 106 6.74 -6.08 -1.10
CA ILE A 106 7.51 -5.73 0.09
C ILE A 106 7.36 -6.87 1.08
N GLU A 107 8.34 -7.78 1.13
CA GLU A 107 8.33 -8.95 2.02
C GLU A 107 8.76 -8.63 3.47
N ASN A 108 9.56 -7.57 3.65
CA ASN A 108 10.11 -7.16 4.94
C ASN A 108 9.89 -5.66 5.18
N ASP A 109 9.88 -5.23 6.44
CA ASP A 109 9.74 -3.82 6.84
C ASP A 109 8.45 -3.14 6.33
N ALA A 110 7.38 -3.92 6.11
CA ALA A 110 6.12 -3.42 5.57
C ALA A 110 5.53 -2.26 6.37
N LYS A 111 5.57 -2.33 7.71
CA LYS A 111 5.11 -1.24 8.59
C LYS A 111 5.89 0.04 8.34
N THR A 112 7.22 -0.04 8.35
CA THR A 112 8.12 1.09 8.06
C THR A 112 7.85 1.68 6.68
N ALA A 113 7.62 0.85 5.65
CA ALA A 113 7.30 1.32 4.31
C ALA A 113 5.99 2.11 4.28
N TRP A 114 4.92 1.57 4.88
CA TRP A 114 3.63 2.26 4.99
C TRP A 114 3.76 3.58 5.75
N ASP A 115 4.33 3.54 6.96
CA ASP A 115 4.43 4.71 7.82
C ASP A 115 5.33 5.80 7.20
N THR A 116 6.38 5.41 6.47
CA THR A 116 7.23 6.38 5.73
C THR A 116 6.44 7.09 4.63
N VAL A 117 5.67 6.35 3.83
CA VAL A 117 4.87 6.92 2.73
C VAL A 117 3.75 7.79 3.29
N TYR A 118 3.09 7.35 4.35
CA TYR A 118 1.93 8.02 4.94
C TYR A 118 2.27 8.99 6.08
N ARG A 119 3.54 9.27 6.38
CA ARG A 119 3.97 10.12 7.52
C ARG A 119 3.19 11.44 7.64
N LYS A 120 2.93 12.12 6.53
CA LYS A 120 2.17 13.39 6.50
C LYS A 120 0.72 13.28 7.01
N PHE A 121 0.18 12.06 7.10
CA PHE A 121 -1.15 11.73 7.62
C PHE A 121 -1.11 11.01 8.97
N LEU A 122 0.07 10.58 9.42
CA LEU A 122 0.27 9.83 10.67
C LEU A 122 0.94 10.66 11.77
N ASP A 123 1.69 11.70 11.37
CA ASP A 123 2.20 12.78 12.22
C ASP A 123 1.04 13.72 12.65
#